data_AF-A0A0C3M9K3-F1
#
_entry.id   AF-A0A0C3M9K3-F1
#
_cell.length_a   1.000
_cell.length_b   1.000
_cell.length_c   1.000
_cell.angle_alpha   90.00
_cell.angle_beta   90.00
_cell.angle_gamma   90.00
#
_symmetry.space_group_name_H-M   'P 1'
#
loop_
_entity.id
_entity.type
_entity.pdbx_description
1 polymer ?
#
loop_
_entity_poly.entity_id
_entity_poly.type
_entity_poly.pdbx_seq_one_letter_code
_entity_poly.pdbx_strand_id
1 'polypeptide(L)'
;MDGEDLLASSAFLPLPFRVLSLVGLGLVCWTTNLHFLHLLGIDTSSVLETRTDKIPLSTPPSPPTPGGNRARTRHPVQSSASHSLYTPLYRILFYYNAWLLSCYVLYNLSVKGDMQKMDQSRVVITLAAAGVVVGLFCPFNILAKRERDIFLHAVRRCIFGTYNQPVYFSDVILADIFTSFAKVLGDLWVSAYMLLPGGSLMMSNLDIHGWSEWAIPALISLPYVVRFKQCLAEYYYSRSTNTRSLWNALKYASSFPVIFLSAMQKQVIADVTASKGADVALKTTWHGEHHIFRFWLLSVVISTLYSFWWDVTNDWGLDL
;
A
#
# COMPACT_ATOMS: atom_id res chain seq x y z
N MET A 1 -16.97 -11.33 21.29
CA MET A 1 -17.17 -9.89 21.09
C MET A 1 -18.61 -9.74 20.71
N ASP A 2 -19.41 -9.24 21.64
CA ASP A 2 -20.86 -9.20 21.47
C ASP A 2 -21.21 -8.15 20.40
N GLY A 3 -22.36 -8.31 19.73
CA GLY A 3 -22.77 -7.44 18.63
C GLY A 3 -22.83 -5.96 19.02
N GLU A 4 -23.11 -5.67 20.29
CA GLU A 4 -23.09 -4.31 20.83
C GLU A 4 -21.68 -3.70 20.89
N ASP A 5 -20.65 -4.47 21.24
CA ASP A 5 -19.26 -3.99 21.26
C ASP A 5 -18.77 -3.65 19.84
N LEU A 6 -19.19 -4.44 18.85
CA LEU A 6 -18.86 -4.19 17.44
C LEU A 6 -19.53 -2.90 16.94
N LEU A 7 -20.80 -2.68 17.30
CA LEU A 7 -21.54 -1.47 16.97
C LEU A 7 -20.97 -0.24 17.69
N ALA A 8 -20.62 -0.36 18.98
CA ALA A 8 -19.98 0.70 19.75
C ALA A 8 -18.59 1.06 19.20
N SER A 9 -17.78 0.06 18.83
CA SER A 9 -16.48 0.31 18.18
C SER A 9 -16.63 1.00 16.82
N SER A 10 -17.66 0.63 16.06
CA SER A 10 -17.98 1.20 14.75
C SER A 10 -18.55 2.62 14.88
N ALA A 11 -19.21 2.92 16.00
CA ALA A 11 -19.67 4.25 16.37
C ALA A 11 -18.53 5.19 16.76
N PHE A 12 -17.55 4.71 17.53
CA PHE A 12 -16.43 5.53 17.96
C PHE A 12 -15.47 5.90 16.83
N LEU A 13 -15.16 4.94 15.94
CA LEU A 13 -14.29 5.15 14.81
C LEU A 13 -14.79 4.33 13.61
N PRO A 14 -15.62 4.91 12.73
CA PRO A 14 -16.13 4.24 11.54
C PRO A 14 -15.02 3.70 10.64
N LEU A 15 -15.30 2.62 9.91
CA LEU A 15 -14.31 1.97 9.02
C LEU A 15 -13.60 2.96 8.08
N PRO A 16 -14.26 3.91 7.41
CA PRO A 16 -13.55 4.86 6.55
C PRO A 16 -12.54 5.73 7.31
N PHE A 17 -12.85 6.16 8.54
CA PHE A 17 -11.89 6.90 9.37
C PHE A 17 -10.73 6.01 9.84
N ARG A 18 -10.96 4.73 10.11
CA ARG A 18 -9.88 3.77 10.41
C ARG A 18 -8.92 3.66 9.22
N VAL A 19 -9.45 3.49 8.01
CA VAL A 19 -8.66 3.39 6.78
C VAL A 19 -7.83 4.65 6.56
N LEU A 20 -8.44 5.83 6.66
CA LEU A 20 -7.72 7.10 6.54
C LEU A 20 -6.65 7.24 7.64
N SER A 21 -6.96 6.88 8.89
CA SER A 21 -5.98 6.93 9.98
C SER A 21 -4.78 6.00 9.73
N LEU A 22 -5.00 4.82 9.15
CA LEU A 22 -3.94 3.89 8.76
C LEU A 22 -3.05 4.45 7.63
N VAL A 23 -3.65 5.15 6.65
CA VAL A 23 -2.88 5.88 5.63
C VAL A 23 -2.01 6.97 6.30
N GLY A 24 -2.58 7.71 7.25
CA GLY A 24 -1.84 8.68 8.05
C GLY A 24 -0.67 8.05 8.82
N LEU A 25 -0.90 6.91 9.47
CA LEU A 25 0.15 6.16 10.17
C LEU A 25 1.26 5.72 9.21
N GLY A 26 0.91 5.27 7.99
CA GLY A 26 1.88 4.97 6.94
C GLY A 26 2.76 6.18 6.60
N LEU A 27 2.17 7.36 6.47
CA LEU A 27 2.90 8.61 6.25
C LEU A 27 3.82 8.96 7.43
N VAL A 28 3.38 8.75 8.68
CA VAL A 28 4.21 8.95 9.89
C VAL A 28 5.43 8.03 9.83
N CYS A 29 5.21 6.73 9.63
CA CYS A 29 6.28 5.73 9.59
C CYS A 29 7.29 6.04 8.47
N TRP A 30 6.80 6.35 7.27
CA TRP A 30 7.65 6.68 6.14
C TRP A 30 8.46 7.96 6.35
N THR A 31 7.82 9.03 6.82
CA THR A 31 8.49 10.31 7.07
C THR A 31 9.55 10.17 8.17
N THR A 32 9.22 9.45 9.25
CA THR A 32 10.15 9.19 10.36
C THR A 32 11.33 8.34 9.90
N ASN A 33 11.10 7.34 9.05
CA ASN A 33 12.17 6.53 8.47
C ASN A 33 13.15 7.40 7.66
N LEU A 34 12.64 8.27 6.77
CA LEU A 34 13.49 9.18 5.99
C LEU A 34 14.26 10.16 6.87
N HIS A 35 13.64 10.66 7.94
CA HIS A 35 14.31 11.54 8.90
C HIS A 35 15.42 10.79 9.64
N PHE A 36 15.16 9.57 10.10
CA PHE A 36 16.16 8.75 10.79
C PHE A 36 17.35 8.40 9.87
N LEU A 37 17.09 8.00 8.62
CA LEU A 37 18.15 7.77 7.64
C LEU A 37 19.02 9.01 7.40
N HIS A 38 18.39 10.20 7.36
CA HIS A 38 19.13 11.46 7.28
C HIS A 38 19.97 11.74 8.54
N LEU A 39 19.46 11.43 9.74
CA LEU A 39 20.23 11.55 10.99
C LEU A 39 21.44 10.60 11.02
N LEU A 40 21.35 9.45 10.35
CA LEU A 40 22.46 8.52 10.16
C LEU A 40 23.42 8.96 9.03
N GLY A 41 23.18 10.10 8.37
CA GLY A 41 24.01 10.62 7.28
C GLY A 41 23.82 9.93 5.94
N ILE A 42 22.74 9.14 5.76
CA ILE A 42 22.42 8.46 4.51
C ILE A 42 21.67 9.42 3.58
N ASP A 43 22.19 9.65 2.38
CA ASP A 43 21.52 10.45 1.35
C ASP A 43 20.33 9.68 0.74
N THR A 44 19.15 9.86 1.36
CA THR A 44 17.90 9.25 0.91
C THR A 44 17.53 9.62 -0.53
N SER A 45 17.95 10.80 -1.02
CA SER A 45 17.61 11.26 -2.36
C SER A 45 18.35 10.49 -3.45
N SER A 46 19.62 10.14 -3.20
CA SER A 46 20.42 9.29 -4.08
C SER A 46 20.01 7.82 -3.99
N VAL A 47 19.75 7.31 -2.78
CA VAL A 47 19.34 5.91 -2.56
C VAL A 47 18.01 5.60 -3.26
N LEU A 48 17.04 6.51 -3.16
CA LEU A 48 15.74 6.34 -3.81
C LEU A 48 15.76 6.73 -5.29
N GLU A 49 16.92 7.09 -5.86
CA GLU A 49 17.07 7.55 -7.25
C GLU A 49 16.06 8.64 -7.65
N THR A 50 15.64 9.46 -6.68
CA THR A 50 14.62 10.51 -6.88
C THR A 50 15.17 11.75 -7.61
N ARG A 51 16.48 11.73 -7.92
CA ARG A 51 17.18 12.81 -8.61
C ARG A 51 16.73 12.83 -10.07
N THR A 52 15.75 13.67 -10.36
CA THR A 52 15.31 14.02 -11.72
C THR A 52 16.32 14.91 -12.43
N ASP A 53 17.62 14.64 -12.28
CA ASP A 53 18.60 15.28 -13.14
C ASP A 53 18.46 14.60 -14.49
N LYS A 54 17.73 15.28 -15.38
CA LYS A 54 17.81 15.06 -16.81
C LYS A 54 19.28 15.15 -17.18
N ILE A 55 19.99 14.04 -17.21
CA ILE A 55 21.24 13.95 -17.96
C ILE A 55 20.80 14.18 -19.41
N PRO A 56 21.18 15.29 -20.07
CA PRO A 56 20.88 15.45 -21.47
C PRO A 56 21.62 14.31 -22.19
N LEU A 57 20.86 13.39 -22.78
CA LEU A 57 21.37 12.37 -23.68
C LEU A 57 21.80 13.04 -24.98
N SER A 58 22.83 13.90 -24.95
CA SER A 58 23.31 14.67 -26.11
C SER A 58 24.71 15.24 -25.89
N THR A 59 25.72 14.39 -25.73
CA THR A 59 27.07 14.71 -26.23
C THR A 59 27.78 13.40 -26.57
N PRO A 60 28.16 13.15 -27.83
CA PRO A 60 29.04 12.04 -28.17
C PRO A 60 30.41 12.25 -27.51
N PRO A 61 31.13 11.18 -27.13
CA PRO A 61 32.51 11.31 -26.68
C PRO A 61 33.36 11.80 -27.87
N SER A 62 33.86 13.03 -27.77
CA SER A 62 34.90 13.54 -28.67
C SER A 62 36.20 12.76 -28.48
N PRO A 63 36.93 12.44 -29.56
CA PRO A 63 38.14 11.60 -29.49
C PRO A 63 39.28 12.29 -28.73
N PRO A 64 40.18 11.52 -28.10
CA PRO A 64 41.25 12.08 -27.26
C PRO A 64 42.30 12.77 -28.12
N THR A 65 42.48 14.07 -27.92
CA THR A 65 43.63 14.82 -28.45
C THR A 65 44.80 14.69 -27.48
N PRO A 66 46.00 14.27 -27.93
CA PRO A 66 47.16 14.14 -27.05
C PRO A 66 47.88 15.48 -26.91
N GLY A 67 48.02 15.95 -25.67
CA GLY A 67 48.94 17.05 -25.33
C GLY A 67 48.25 18.24 -24.67
N GLY A 68 48.31 18.30 -23.34
CA GLY A 68 47.89 19.49 -22.59
C GLY A 68 47.82 19.22 -21.10
N ASN A 69 48.94 19.41 -20.39
CA ASN A 69 48.96 19.54 -18.94
C ASN A 69 48.02 20.66 -18.52
N ARG A 70 46.84 20.32 -18.00
CA ARG A 70 46.00 21.24 -17.23
C ARG A 70 45.70 20.64 -15.88
N ALA A 71 46.10 21.41 -14.87
CA ALA A 71 45.84 21.21 -13.47
C ALA A 71 44.43 20.65 -13.26
N ARG A 72 44.38 19.61 -12.42
CA ARG A 72 43.18 19.00 -11.89
C ARG A 72 42.44 20.04 -11.05
N THR A 73 41.74 20.96 -11.71
CA THR A 73 40.67 21.75 -11.11
C THR A 73 39.59 20.75 -10.75
N ARG A 74 39.66 20.24 -9.51
CA ARG A 74 38.50 19.76 -8.79
C ARG A 74 37.51 20.93 -8.83
N HIS A 75 36.62 20.95 -9.80
CA HIS A 75 35.37 21.64 -9.61
C HIS A 75 34.81 21.03 -8.32
N PRO A 76 34.60 21.81 -7.24
CA PRO A 76 33.73 21.32 -6.20
C PRO A 76 32.43 21.01 -6.92
N VAL A 77 32.04 19.74 -6.96
CA VAL A 77 30.64 19.40 -7.18
C VAL A 77 29.94 20.25 -6.16
N GLN A 78 29.30 21.32 -6.63
CA GLN A 78 28.47 22.18 -5.82
C GLN A 78 27.57 21.21 -5.08
N SER A 79 27.82 21.09 -3.78
CA SER A 79 26.96 20.44 -2.82
C SER A 79 25.72 21.30 -2.73
N SER A 80 24.94 21.32 -3.82
CA SER A 80 23.59 21.83 -3.86
C SER A 80 22.87 21.10 -2.75
N ALA A 81 22.55 21.84 -1.68
CA ALA A 81 22.04 21.33 -0.41
C ALA A 81 21.21 20.07 -0.60
N SER A 82 21.60 18.97 0.06
CA SER A 82 20.79 17.75 0.14
C SER A 82 19.39 18.18 0.55
N HIS A 83 18.47 18.23 -0.41
CA HIS A 83 17.10 18.61 -0.13
C HIS A 83 16.52 17.49 0.72
N SER A 84 16.34 17.75 2.01
CA SER A 84 15.76 16.81 2.94
C SER A 84 14.37 16.38 2.43
N LEU A 85 14.23 15.13 2.01
CA LEU A 85 12.94 14.59 1.54
C LEU A 85 11.89 14.57 2.67
N TYR A 86 12.32 14.51 3.93
CA TYR A 86 11.43 14.40 5.09
C TYR A 86 10.71 15.71 5.46
N THR A 87 11.33 16.88 5.27
CA THR A 87 10.74 18.18 5.63
C THR A 87 9.40 18.46 4.92
N PRO A 88 9.28 18.35 3.59
CA PRO A 88 7.99 18.55 2.91
C PRO A 88 6.96 17.47 3.30
N LEU A 89 7.40 16.25 3.65
CA LEU A 89 6.53 15.17 4.10
C LEU A 89 5.96 15.44 5.51
N TYR A 90 6.74 16.00 6.44
CA TYR A 90 6.20 16.45 7.73
C TYR A 90 5.15 17.54 7.57
N ARG A 91 5.31 18.42 6.57
CA ARG A 91 4.29 19.42 6.23
C ARG A 91 3.01 18.76 5.71
N ILE A 92 3.11 17.80 4.79
CA ILE A 92 1.95 17.01 4.33
C ILE A 92 1.28 16.31 5.52
N LEU A 93 2.07 15.67 6.37
CA LEU A 93 1.60 14.94 7.55
C LEU A 93 0.84 15.85 8.51
N PHE A 94 1.34 17.06 8.78
CA PHE A 94 0.66 18.03 9.62
C PHE A 94 -0.72 18.40 9.05
N TYR A 95 -0.78 18.80 7.78
CA TYR A 95 -2.05 19.17 7.15
C TYR A 95 -3.03 17.99 7.04
N TYR A 96 -2.51 16.80 6.76
CA TYR A 96 -3.30 15.57 6.69
C TYR A 96 -3.97 15.26 8.04
N ASN A 97 -3.19 15.26 9.13
CA ASN A 97 -3.72 14.99 10.47
C ASN A 97 -4.64 16.11 10.94
N ALA A 98 -4.32 17.37 10.67
CA ALA A 98 -5.18 18.50 11.00
C ALA A 98 -6.54 18.40 10.29
N TRP A 99 -6.55 18.06 9.00
CA TRP A 99 -7.77 17.83 8.22
C TRP A 99 -8.60 16.68 8.80
N LEU A 100 -7.96 15.52 9.00
CA LEU A 100 -8.67 14.35 9.56
C LEU A 100 -9.23 14.60 10.95
N LEU A 101 -8.44 15.21 11.84
CA LEU A 101 -8.89 15.52 13.19
C LEU A 101 -10.07 16.50 13.16
N SER A 102 -10.02 17.52 12.29
CA SER A 102 -11.10 18.48 12.13
C SER A 102 -12.39 17.79 11.66
N CYS A 103 -12.31 16.95 10.62
CA CYS A 103 -13.46 16.18 10.15
C CYS A 103 -13.96 15.17 11.19
N TYR A 104 -13.08 14.52 11.95
CA TYR A 104 -13.45 13.57 12.98
C TYR A 104 -14.15 14.26 14.17
N VAL A 105 -13.67 15.44 14.58
CA VAL A 105 -14.34 16.24 15.61
C VAL A 105 -15.72 16.69 15.11
N LEU A 106 -15.83 17.20 13.88
CA LEU A 106 -17.12 17.56 13.28
C LEU A 106 -18.09 16.37 13.20
N TYR A 107 -17.58 15.19 12.87
CA TYR A 107 -18.35 13.95 12.87
C TYR A 107 -18.88 13.61 14.28
N ASN A 108 -18.01 13.59 15.29
CA ASN A 108 -18.42 13.30 16.68
C ASN A 108 -19.44 14.31 17.23
N LEU A 109 -19.25 15.59 16.90
CA LEU A 109 -20.20 16.65 17.27
C LEU A 109 -21.56 16.50 16.57
N SER A 110 -21.60 15.91 15.38
CA SER A 110 -22.83 15.66 14.61
C SER A 110 -23.57 14.42 15.10
N VAL A 111 -22.84 13.36 15.45
CA VAL A 111 -23.41 12.09 15.91
C VAL A 111 -23.88 12.17 17.36
N LYS A 112 -23.12 12.82 18.26
CA LYS A 112 -23.42 12.92 19.71
C LYS A 112 -23.80 11.57 20.37
N GLY A 113 -23.23 10.47 19.88
CA GLY A 113 -23.52 9.11 20.37
C GLY A 113 -24.85 8.51 19.90
N ASP A 114 -25.59 9.16 19.00
CA ASP A 114 -26.87 8.68 18.48
C ASP A 114 -26.69 7.90 17.16
N MET A 115 -26.97 6.61 17.19
CA MET A 115 -26.76 5.69 16.06
C MET A 115 -27.58 6.09 14.82
N GLN A 116 -28.77 6.68 14.99
CA GLN A 116 -29.62 7.07 13.85
C GLN A 116 -29.02 8.24 13.05
N LYS A 117 -28.19 9.08 13.69
CA LYS A 117 -27.53 10.24 13.06
C LYS A 117 -26.21 9.89 12.41
N MET A 118 -25.68 8.68 12.64
CA MET A 118 -24.43 8.24 12.00
C MET A 118 -24.56 8.23 10.48
N ASP A 119 -25.70 7.76 9.97
CA ASP A 119 -25.94 7.69 8.54
C ASP A 119 -26.14 9.06 7.89
N GLN A 120 -26.70 10.03 8.62
CA GLN A 120 -26.77 11.42 8.18
C GLN A 120 -25.40 12.10 8.20
N SER A 121 -24.54 11.75 9.17
CA SER A 121 -23.20 12.31 9.34
C SER A 121 -22.16 11.75 8.36
N ARG A 122 -22.55 10.81 7.48
CA ARG A 122 -21.72 10.28 6.39
C ARG A 122 -21.11 11.36 5.52
N VAL A 123 -21.85 12.44 5.28
CA VAL A 123 -21.38 13.57 4.46
C VAL A 123 -20.04 14.09 4.98
N VAL A 124 -19.86 14.18 6.30
CA VAL A 124 -18.60 14.64 6.89
C VAL A 124 -17.44 13.68 6.57
N ILE A 125 -17.71 12.38 6.60
CA ILE A 125 -16.70 11.35 6.29
C ILE A 125 -16.38 11.35 4.79
N THR A 126 -17.41 11.46 3.94
CA THR A 126 -17.23 11.60 2.49
C THR A 126 -16.41 12.83 2.15
N LEU A 127 -16.65 13.97 2.81
CA LEU A 127 -15.84 15.17 2.68
C LEU A 127 -14.40 14.94 3.15
N ALA A 128 -14.20 14.23 4.27
CA ALA A 128 -12.87 13.90 4.76
C ALA A 128 -12.07 13.10 3.73
N ALA A 129 -12.67 12.03 3.19
CA ALA A 129 -12.07 11.19 2.16
C ALA A 129 -11.83 11.96 0.84
N ALA A 130 -12.83 12.73 0.40
CA ALA A 130 -12.71 13.57 -0.80
C ALA A 130 -11.59 14.61 -0.65
N GLY A 131 -11.45 15.25 0.52
CA GLY A 131 -10.38 16.20 0.80
C GLY A 131 -8.98 15.58 0.68
N VAL A 132 -8.81 14.32 1.12
CA VAL A 132 -7.55 13.57 0.94
C VAL A 132 -7.28 13.29 -0.54
N VAL A 133 -8.29 12.82 -1.29
CA VAL A 133 -8.16 12.55 -2.74
C VAL A 133 -7.85 13.82 -3.51
N VAL A 134 -8.60 14.90 -3.27
CA VAL A 134 -8.36 16.22 -3.88
C VAL A 134 -6.98 16.73 -3.52
N GLY A 135 -6.57 16.63 -2.24
CA GLY A 135 -5.24 17.01 -1.79
C GLY A 135 -4.12 16.22 -2.47
N LEU A 136 -4.33 14.95 -2.77
CA LEU A 136 -3.37 14.09 -3.46
C LEU A 136 -3.23 14.44 -4.95
N PHE A 137 -4.35 14.62 -5.66
CA PHE A 137 -4.39 14.88 -7.10
C PHE A 137 -4.39 16.38 -7.47
N CYS A 138 -4.28 17.26 -6.47
CA CYS A 138 -4.31 18.70 -6.68
C CYS A 138 -3.15 19.15 -7.62
N PRO A 139 -3.44 19.80 -8.76
CA PRO A 139 -2.42 20.24 -9.71
C PRO A 139 -1.71 21.52 -9.27
N PHE A 140 -2.24 22.24 -8.28
CA PHE A 140 -1.67 23.50 -7.81
C PHE A 140 -0.44 23.26 -6.91
N ASN A 141 0.46 24.26 -6.85
CA ASN A 141 1.67 24.22 -6.02
C ASN A 141 1.40 24.41 -4.52
N ILE A 142 0.43 23.67 -3.99
CA ILE A 142 -0.09 23.72 -2.63
C ILE A 142 0.11 22.31 -2.04
N LEU A 143 0.45 22.20 -0.74
CA LEU A 143 0.74 20.93 -0.06
C LEU A 143 1.81 20.06 -0.75
N ALA A 144 3.01 20.62 -0.98
CA ALA A 144 4.19 19.85 -1.46
C ALA A 144 3.91 19.08 -2.77
N LYS A 145 3.58 19.83 -3.82
CA LYS A 145 3.22 19.29 -5.15
C LYS A 145 4.27 18.34 -5.71
N ARG A 146 5.56 18.69 -5.60
CA ARG A 146 6.66 17.88 -6.14
C ARG A 146 6.64 16.47 -5.56
N GLU A 147 6.44 16.35 -4.25
CA GLU A 147 6.46 15.10 -3.51
C GLU A 147 5.25 14.24 -3.86
N ARG A 148 4.07 14.86 -4.01
CA ARG A 148 2.88 14.18 -4.52
C ARG A 148 3.08 13.68 -5.95
N ASP A 149 3.67 14.50 -6.82
CA ASP A 149 3.94 14.10 -8.19
C ASP A 149 4.91 12.92 -8.21
N ILE A 150 6.02 12.95 -7.46
CA ILE A 150 6.97 11.84 -7.36
C ILE A 150 6.24 10.55 -6.92
N PHE A 151 5.41 10.64 -5.88
CA PHE A 151 4.61 9.51 -5.42
C PHE A 151 3.67 8.98 -6.50
N LEU A 152 2.87 9.85 -7.15
CA LEU A 152 1.92 9.45 -8.19
C LEU A 152 2.62 8.85 -9.42
N HIS A 153 3.78 9.39 -9.80
CA HIS A 153 4.58 8.83 -10.87
C HIS A 153 5.13 7.44 -10.50
N ALA A 154 5.63 7.25 -9.28
CA ALA A 154 6.09 5.95 -8.80
C ALA A 154 4.95 4.92 -8.76
N VAL A 155 3.77 5.29 -8.24
CA VAL A 155 2.55 4.44 -8.28
C VAL A 155 2.21 4.05 -9.72
N ARG A 156 2.24 5.02 -10.65
CA ARG A 156 1.99 4.77 -12.08
C ARG A 156 3.01 3.80 -12.68
N ARG A 157 4.31 3.95 -12.37
CA ARG A 157 5.36 3.02 -12.84
C ARG A 157 5.16 1.62 -12.29
N CYS A 158 4.80 1.48 -11.01
CA CYS A 158 4.51 0.18 -10.41
C CYS A 158 3.36 -0.54 -11.13
N ILE A 159 2.22 0.15 -11.31
CA ILE A 159 1.01 -0.45 -11.90
C ILE A 159 1.18 -0.69 -13.40
N PHE A 160 1.63 0.31 -14.16
CA PHE A 160 1.63 0.30 -15.63
C PHE A 160 3.01 0.11 -16.28
N GLY A 161 4.07 -0.07 -15.49
CA GLY A 161 5.41 -0.31 -16.01
C GLY A 161 5.50 -1.57 -16.89
N THR A 162 6.31 -1.48 -17.95
CA THR A 162 6.53 -2.52 -18.96
C THR A 162 7.80 -3.32 -18.66
N TYR A 163 7.87 -4.57 -19.14
CA TYR A 163 9.03 -5.46 -19.00
C TYR A 163 10.34 -4.96 -19.63
N ASN A 164 10.30 -3.90 -20.46
CA ASN A 164 11.46 -3.34 -21.15
C ASN A 164 12.14 -2.20 -20.39
N GLN A 165 11.69 -1.90 -19.17
CA GLN A 165 12.24 -0.83 -18.36
C GLN A 165 12.88 -1.40 -17.10
N PRO A 166 13.99 -0.81 -16.61
CA PRO A 166 14.57 -1.21 -15.34
C PRO A 166 13.59 -0.90 -14.21
N VAL A 167 13.58 -1.76 -13.19
CA VAL A 167 12.80 -1.53 -11.97
C VAL A 167 13.67 -0.73 -11.00
N TYR A 168 13.23 0.48 -10.67
CA TYR A 168 13.93 1.36 -9.74
C TYR A 168 13.78 0.88 -8.30
N PHE A 169 14.81 1.11 -7.47
CA PHE A 169 14.76 0.76 -6.05
C PHE A 169 13.61 1.46 -5.30
N SER A 170 13.25 2.70 -5.67
CA SER A 170 12.07 3.39 -5.12
C SER A 170 10.76 2.65 -5.40
N ASP A 171 10.64 2.06 -6.59
CA ASP A 171 9.43 1.35 -7.03
C ASP A 171 9.32 0.01 -6.32
N VAL A 172 10.47 -0.60 -5.99
CA VAL A 172 10.58 -1.78 -5.13
C VAL A 172 10.06 -1.44 -3.74
N ILE A 173 10.65 -0.46 -3.04
CA ILE A 173 10.21 -0.08 -1.69
C ILE A 173 8.72 0.28 -1.65
N LEU A 174 8.25 1.08 -2.62
CA LEU A 174 6.85 1.48 -2.67
C LEU A 174 5.91 0.27 -2.78
N ALA A 175 6.27 -0.74 -3.57
CA ALA A 175 5.48 -1.93 -3.72
C ALA A 175 5.46 -2.81 -2.45
N ASP A 176 6.56 -2.87 -1.68
CA ASP A 176 6.55 -3.53 -0.35
C ASP A 176 5.75 -2.78 0.71
N ILE A 177 5.76 -1.44 0.65
CA ILE A 177 4.85 -0.66 1.48
C ILE A 177 3.41 -1.03 1.12
N PHE A 178 3.07 -1.14 -0.17
CA PHE A 178 1.73 -1.55 -0.57
C PHE A 178 1.36 -2.98 -0.20
N THR A 179 2.29 -3.95 -0.19
CA THR A 179 1.99 -5.31 0.32
C THR A 179 1.66 -5.29 1.81
N SER A 180 2.33 -4.46 2.59
CA SER A 180 1.99 -4.22 4.00
C SER A 180 0.61 -3.56 4.17
N PHE A 181 0.17 -2.79 3.17
CA PHE A 181 -1.14 -2.13 3.11
C PHE A 181 -2.23 -2.94 2.39
N ALA A 182 -1.98 -4.21 2.01
CA ALA A 182 -2.90 -4.99 1.19
C ALA A 182 -4.32 -5.06 1.80
N LYS A 183 -4.43 -5.30 3.11
CA LYS A 183 -5.73 -5.32 3.80
C LYS A 183 -6.41 -3.94 3.80
N VAL A 184 -5.63 -2.87 3.96
CA VAL A 184 -6.12 -1.49 3.94
C VAL A 184 -6.72 -1.13 2.59
N LEU A 185 -6.13 -1.62 1.48
CA LEU A 185 -6.70 -1.43 0.13
C LEU A 185 -8.06 -2.14 -0.03
N GLY A 186 -8.20 -3.34 0.54
CA GLY A 186 -9.50 -4.02 0.60
C GLY A 186 -10.53 -3.25 1.43
N ASP A 187 -10.13 -2.69 2.57
CA ASP A 187 -11.02 -1.89 3.42
C ASP A 187 -11.34 -0.52 2.81
N LEU A 188 -10.47 0.03 1.96
CA LEU A 188 -10.75 1.24 1.18
C LEU A 188 -11.91 1.02 0.22
N TRP A 189 -12.00 -0.15 -0.42
CA TRP A 189 -13.13 -0.50 -1.28
C TRP A 189 -14.45 -0.59 -0.52
N VAL A 190 -14.44 -1.29 0.62
CA VAL A 190 -15.59 -1.37 1.52
C VAL A 190 -16.00 0.03 1.98
N SER A 191 -15.04 0.84 2.39
CA SER A 191 -15.26 2.22 2.81
C SER A 191 -15.83 3.09 1.69
N ALA A 192 -15.34 2.94 0.45
CA ALA A 192 -15.87 3.66 -0.70
C ALA A 192 -17.35 3.32 -0.92
N TYR A 193 -17.71 2.03 -0.87
CA TYR A 193 -19.10 1.60 -1.02
C TYR A 193 -20.00 2.12 0.12
N MET A 194 -19.52 2.12 1.37
CA MET A 194 -20.26 2.71 2.50
C MET A 194 -20.59 4.20 2.31
N LEU A 195 -19.73 4.93 1.60
CA LEU A 195 -19.85 6.37 1.36
C LEU A 195 -20.62 6.73 0.08
N LEU A 196 -20.87 5.75 -0.81
CA LEU A 196 -21.67 5.96 -2.03
C LEU A 196 -23.17 6.16 -1.69
N PRO A 197 -23.94 6.81 -2.60
CA PRO A 197 -25.38 6.94 -2.42
C PRO A 197 -26.04 5.57 -2.23
N GLY A 198 -26.76 5.39 -1.11
CA GLY A 198 -27.40 4.11 -0.76
C GLY A 198 -26.57 3.15 0.12
N GLY A 199 -25.31 3.47 0.45
CA GLY A 199 -24.52 2.69 1.42
C GLY A 199 -25.06 2.76 2.85
N SER A 200 -24.39 2.14 3.84
CA SER A 200 -24.59 2.41 5.27
C SER A 200 -23.33 2.26 6.12
N LEU A 201 -23.16 3.14 7.12
CA LEU A 201 -22.08 3.00 8.11
C LEU A 201 -22.42 1.96 9.18
N MET A 202 -23.70 1.65 9.36
CA MET A 202 -24.21 0.65 10.30
C MET A 202 -24.08 -0.77 9.75
N MET A 203 -24.14 -0.92 8.43
CA MET A 203 -24.05 -2.20 7.76
C MET A 203 -22.60 -2.47 7.32
N SER A 204 -21.76 -2.94 8.25
CA SER A 204 -20.38 -3.35 7.92
C SER A 204 -20.33 -4.65 7.11
N ASN A 205 -21.39 -5.45 7.17
CA ASN A 205 -21.60 -6.59 6.30
C ASN A 205 -22.39 -6.10 5.10
N LEU A 206 -21.69 -5.63 4.08
CA LEU A 206 -22.39 -5.33 2.84
C LEU A 206 -23.01 -6.62 2.34
N ASP A 207 -24.31 -6.59 2.02
CA ASP A 207 -24.94 -7.47 1.05
C ASP A 207 -24.38 -7.16 -0.36
N ILE A 208 -23.05 -7.12 -0.47
CA ILE A 208 -22.32 -7.16 -1.73
C ILE A 208 -22.58 -8.56 -2.25
N HIS A 209 -23.43 -8.66 -3.26
CA HIS A 209 -23.70 -9.91 -3.95
C HIS A 209 -23.02 -9.93 -5.32
N GLY A 210 -22.50 -11.10 -5.69
CA GLY A 210 -22.02 -11.38 -7.04
C GLY A 210 -20.59 -10.89 -7.29
N TRP A 211 -20.35 -10.19 -8.40
CA TRP A 211 -18.98 -9.84 -8.85
C TRP A 211 -18.22 -8.93 -7.89
N SER A 212 -18.92 -8.09 -7.12
CA SER A 212 -18.29 -7.17 -6.15
C SER A 212 -17.70 -7.90 -4.93
N GLU A 213 -18.09 -9.14 -4.65
CA GLU A 213 -17.50 -9.97 -3.58
C GLU A 213 -16.03 -10.28 -3.86
N TRP A 214 -15.71 -10.49 -5.14
CA TRP A 214 -14.35 -10.79 -5.60
C TRP A 214 -13.49 -9.53 -5.73
N ALA A 215 -14.07 -8.33 -5.64
CA ALA A 215 -13.31 -7.09 -5.68
C ALA A 215 -12.36 -6.95 -4.48
N ILE A 216 -12.78 -7.39 -3.29
CA ILE A 216 -11.96 -7.33 -2.08
C ILE A 216 -10.69 -8.20 -2.21
N PRO A 217 -10.75 -9.51 -2.49
CA PRO A 217 -9.55 -10.32 -2.69
C PRO A 217 -8.72 -9.87 -3.91
N ALA A 218 -9.35 -9.34 -4.96
CA ALA A 218 -8.62 -8.76 -6.09
C ALA A 218 -7.79 -7.53 -5.67
N LEU A 219 -8.34 -6.63 -4.87
CA LEU A 219 -7.62 -5.46 -4.37
C LEU A 219 -6.54 -5.81 -3.34
N ILE A 220 -6.80 -6.80 -2.47
CA ILE A 220 -5.79 -7.32 -1.54
C ILE A 220 -4.64 -7.99 -2.30
N SER A 221 -4.90 -8.66 -3.43
CA SER A 221 -3.84 -9.30 -4.23
C SER A 221 -3.07 -8.33 -5.12
N LEU A 222 -3.60 -7.12 -5.40
CA LEU A 222 -2.99 -6.15 -6.31
C LEU A 222 -1.52 -5.80 -5.97
N PRO A 223 -1.13 -5.51 -4.72
CA PRO A 223 0.27 -5.26 -4.38
C PRO A 223 1.20 -6.45 -4.68
N TYR A 224 0.72 -7.67 -4.43
CA TYR A 224 1.47 -8.90 -4.72
C TYR A 224 1.62 -9.12 -6.23
N VAL A 225 0.60 -8.79 -7.03
CA VAL A 225 0.67 -8.80 -8.50
C VAL A 225 1.71 -7.78 -9.00
N VAL A 226 1.71 -6.57 -8.44
CA VAL A 226 2.69 -5.54 -8.78
C VAL A 226 4.12 -6.04 -8.51
N ARG A 227 4.36 -6.62 -7.33
CA ARG A 227 5.66 -7.20 -6.98
C ARG A 227 6.07 -8.36 -7.86
N PHE A 228 5.16 -9.30 -8.10
CA PHE A 228 5.36 -10.40 -9.03
C PHE A 228 5.76 -9.89 -10.42
N LYS A 229 5.05 -8.89 -10.96
CA LYS A 229 5.34 -8.28 -12.26
C LYS A 229 6.72 -7.61 -12.28
N GLN A 230 7.07 -6.85 -11.23
CA GLN A 230 8.39 -6.22 -11.11
C GLN A 230 9.52 -7.26 -11.14
N CYS A 231 9.37 -8.34 -10.37
CA CYS A 231 10.35 -9.41 -10.32
C CYS A 231 10.54 -10.10 -11.69
N LEU A 232 9.45 -10.34 -12.41
CA LEU A 232 9.52 -10.86 -13.78
C LEU A 232 10.16 -9.86 -14.75
N ALA A 233 9.81 -8.57 -14.66
CA ALA A 233 10.44 -7.53 -15.47
C ALA A 233 11.95 -7.48 -15.28
N GLU A 234 12.42 -7.58 -14.04
CA GLU A 234 13.85 -7.65 -13.75
C GLU A 234 14.52 -8.89 -14.36
N TYR A 235 13.87 -10.05 -14.27
CA TYR A 235 14.35 -11.29 -14.91
C TYR A 235 14.49 -11.15 -16.44
N TYR A 236 13.45 -10.63 -17.10
CA TYR A 236 13.45 -10.45 -18.56
C TYR A 236 14.44 -9.37 -19.00
N TYR A 237 14.50 -8.25 -18.29
CA TYR A 237 15.45 -7.16 -18.56
C TYR A 237 16.91 -7.64 -18.46
N SER A 238 17.18 -8.51 -17.49
CA SER A 238 18.47 -9.17 -17.28
C SER A 238 18.78 -10.29 -18.29
N ARG A 239 17.93 -10.49 -19.31
CA ARG A 239 18.05 -11.57 -20.31
C ARG A 239 18.17 -12.95 -19.66
N SER A 240 17.37 -13.20 -18.63
CA SER A 240 17.32 -14.47 -17.90
C SER A 240 18.60 -14.83 -17.12
N THR A 241 19.48 -13.87 -16.86
CA THR A 241 20.70 -14.12 -16.06
C THR A 241 20.46 -13.99 -14.56
N ASN A 242 19.62 -13.04 -14.13
CA ASN A 242 19.24 -12.87 -12.72
C ASN A 242 18.12 -13.85 -12.31
N THR A 243 18.45 -15.12 -12.06
CA THR A 243 17.47 -16.14 -11.62
C THR A 243 16.91 -15.86 -10.22
N ARG A 244 17.61 -15.05 -9.40
CA ARG A 244 17.14 -14.65 -8.06
C ARG A 244 15.81 -13.90 -8.14
N SER A 245 15.63 -13.01 -9.12
CA SER A 245 14.36 -12.29 -9.27
C SER A 245 13.18 -13.23 -9.58
N LEU A 246 13.40 -14.34 -10.28
CA LEU A 246 12.35 -15.34 -10.52
C LEU A 246 11.90 -16.05 -9.24
N TRP A 247 12.84 -16.41 -8.36
CA TRP A 247 12.51 -16.97 -7.05
C TRP A 247 11.75 -15.97 -6.19
N ASN A 248 12.14 -14.69 -6.24
CA ASN A 248 11.38 -13.63 -5.58
C ASN A 248 9.96 -13.49 -6.16
N ALA A 249 9.79 -13.63 -7.49
CA ALA A 249 8.48 -13.64 -8.12
C ALA A 249 7.63 -14.80 -7.57
N LEU A 250 8.21 -16.00 -7.45
CA LEU A 250 7.52 -17.15 -6.86
C LEU A 250 7.10 -16.90 -5.41
N LYS A 251 7.90 -16.15 -4.64
CA LYS A 251 7.58 -15.76 -3.25
C LYS A 251 6.25 -15.00 -3.23
N TYR A 252 6.13 -13.93 -4.01
CA TYR A 252 4.88 -13.16 -4.07
C TYR A 252 3.73 -13.94 -4.71
N ALA A 253 4.00 -14.83 -5.68
CA ALA A 253 2.98 -15.68 -6.28
C ALA A 253 2.37 -16.68 -5.29
N SER A 254 3.16 -17.16 -4.32
CA SER A 254 2.69 -18.08 -3.27
C SER A 254 1.57 -17.50 -2.40
N SER A 255 1.43 -16.17 -2.36
CA SER A 255 0.39 -15.48 -1.58
C SER A 255 -0.97 -15.49 -2.28
N PHE A 256 -1.06 -15.67 -3.60
CA PHE A 256 -2.34 -15.64 -4.32
C PHE A 256 -3.31 -16.74 -3.85
N PRO A 257 -2.91 -18.03 -3.75
CA PRO A 257 -3.80 -19.07 -3.25
C PRO A 257 -4.30 -18.77 -1.84
N VAL A 258 -3.43 -18.24 -0.97
CA VAL A 258 -3.81 -17.86 0.40
C VAL A 258 -4.93 -16.82 0.39
N ILE A 259 -4.80 -15.76 -0.43
CA ILE A 259 -5.77 -14.67 -0.50
C ILE A 259 -7.13 -15.17 -1.02
N PHE A 260 -7.13 -15.86 -2.16
CA PHE A 260 -8.38 -16.31 -2.78
C PHE A 260 -9.07 -17.41 -1.98
N LEU A 261 -8.32 -18.37 -1.44
CA LEU A 261 -8.89 -19.40 -0.58
C LEU A 261 -9.45 -18.78 0.71
N SER A 262 -8.80 -17.77 1.29
CA SER A 262 -9.35 -17.04 2.45
C SER A 262 -10.69 -16.36 2.14
N ALA A 263 -10.88 -15.85 0.92
CA ALA A 263 -12.15 -15.29 0.50
C ALA A 263 -13.24 -16.36 0.32
N MET A 264 -12.89 -17.49 -0.33
CA MET A 264 -13.81 -18.62 -0.49
C MET A 264 -14.27 -19.19 0.85
N GLN A 265 -13.39 -19.26 1.84
CA GLN A 265 -13.75 -19.70 3.19
C GLN A 265 -14.85 -18.83 3.81
N LYS A 266 -14.75 -17.50 3.64
CA LYS A 266 -15.77 -16.57 4.14
C LYS A 266 -17.12 -16.75 3.45
N GLN A 267 -17.11 -16.99 2.14
CA GLN A 267 -18.33 -17.30 1.38
C GLN A 267 -18.99 -18.58 1.89
N VAL A 268 -18.22 -19.66 2.08
CA VAL A 268 -18.76 -20.92 2.63
C VAL A 268 -19.38 -20.71 4.02
N ILE A 269 -18.73 -19.94 4.89
CA ILE A 269 -19.28 -19.63 6.22
C ILE A 269 -20.59 -18.82 6.10
N ALA A 270 -20.65 -17.85 5.19
CA ALA A 270 -21.86 -17.07 4.93
C ALA A 270 -23.02 -17.96 4.42
N ASP A 271 -22.75 -18.86 3.47
CA ASP A 271 -23.76 -19.78 2.91
C ASP A 271 -24.28 -20.78 3.94
N VAL A 272 -23.41 -21.31 4.79
CA VAL A 272 -23.80 -22.21 5.89
C VAL A 272 -24.64 -21.47 6.93
N THR A 273 -24.29 -20.22 7.23
CA THR A 273 -25.06 -19.35 8.13
C THR A 273 -26.46 -19.07 7.57
N ALA A 274 -26.56 -18.78 6.27
CA ALA A 274 -27.83 -18.52 5.59
C ALA A 274 -28.74 -19.76 5.52
N SER A 275 -28.16 -20.95 5.32
CA SER A 275 -28.93 -22.18 5.12
C SER A 275 -29.28 -22.94 6.41
N LYS A 276 -28.43 -22.88 7.44
CA LYS A 276 -28.57 -23.69 8.67
C LYS A 276 -28.73 -22.87 9.95
N GLY A 277 -28.69 -21.53 9.85
CA GLY A 277 -28.76 -20.62 10.99
C GLY A 277 -27.41 -20.43 11.69
N ALA A 278 -27.23 -19.26 12.31
CA ALA A 278 -25.97 -18.83 12.92
C ALA A 278 -25.44 -19.76 14.01
N ASP A 279 -26.33 -20.33 14.84
CA ASP A 279 -25.95 -21.23 15.94
C ASP A 279 -25.40 -22.58 15.48
N VAL A 280 -25.84 -23.05 14.30
CA VAL A 280 -25.35 -24.30 13.70
C VAL A 280 -24.04 -24.05 12.98
N ALA A 281 -23.93 -22.94 12.23
CA ALA A 281 -22.70 -22.56 11.53
C ALA A 281 -21.49 -22.45 12.48
N LEU A 282 -21.71 -21.89 13.68
CA LEU A 282 -20.67 -21.71 14.69
C LEU A 282 -20.32 -23.01 15.44
N LYS A 283 -21.24 -23.99 15.50
CA LYS A 283 -21.04 -25.31 16.13
C LYS A 283 -20.54 -26.39 15.18
N THR A 284 -20.77 -26.27 13.88
CA THR A 284 -20.23 -27.22 12.90
C THR A 284 -18.70 -27.11 12.88
N THR A 285 -18.03 -28.24 13.09
CA THR A 285 -16.58 -28.41 12.98
C THR A 285 -16.13 -28.31 11.51
N TRP A 286 -16.27 -27.12 10.92
CA TRP A 286 -15.85 -26.87 9.54
C TRP A 286 -14.31 -26.85 9.40
N HIS A 287 -13.61 -26.51 10.50
CA HIS A 287 -12.16 -26.56 10.59
C HIS A 287 -11.65 -28.01 10.44
N GLY A 288 -11.04 -28.31 9.30
CA GLY A 288 -10.33 -29.57 9.05
C GLY A 288 -11.04 -30.56 8.12
N GLU A 289 -12.36 -30.54 8.02
CA GLU A 289 -13.11 -31.46 7.14
C GLU A 289 -13.24 -30.92 5.71
N HIS A 290 -13.43 -29.61 5.55
CA HIS A 290 -13.65 -29.02 4.25
C HIS A 290 -12.36 -28.95 3.42
N HIS A 291 -12.40 -29.39 2.16
CA HIS A 291 -11.23 -29.37 1.26
C HIS A 291 -10.64 -27.97 1.08
N ILE A 292 -11.48 -26.93 1.00
CA ILE A 292 -11.02 -25.52 0.93
C ILE A 292 -10.18 -25.15 2.15
N PHE A 293 -10.55 -25.61 3.35
CA PHE A 293 -9.76 -25.35 4.56
C PHE A 293 -8.37 -26.03 4.48
N ARG A 294 -8.33 -27.28 4.02
CA ARG A 294 -7.06 -28.02 3.85
C ARG A 294 -6.13 -27.36 2.81
N PHE A 295 -6.66 -26.99 1.65
CA PHE A 295 -5.87 -26.30 0.61
C PHE A 295 -5.42 -24.91 1.06
N TRP A 296 -6.28 -24.19 1.80
CA TRP A 296 -5.92 -22.90 2.37
C TRP A 296 -4.78 -23.05 3.37
N LEU A 297 -4.89 -24.01 4.30
CA LEU A 297 -3.87 -24.26 5.32
C LEU A 297 -2.53 -24.65 4.69
N LEU A 298 -2.56 -25.55 3.70
CA LEU A 298 -1.38 -25.92 2.92
C LEU A 298 -0.75 -24.69 2.24
N SER A 299 -1.57 -23.84 1.62
CA SER A 299 -1.10 -22.61 0.97
C SER A 299 -0.48 -21.64 1.96
N VAL A 300 -1.08 -21.47 3.15
CA VAL A 300 -0.55 -20.62 4.23
C VAL A 300 0.80 -21.13 4.69
N VAL A 301 0.93 -22.44 4.92
CA VAL A 301 2.20 -23.06 5.34
C VAL A 301 3.28 -22.85 4.28
N ILE A 302 2.99 -23.15 3.01
CA ILE A 302 3.95 -22.97 1.91
C ILE A 302 4.36 -21.50 1.79
N SER A 303 3.40 -20.57 1.75
CA SER A 303 3.70 -19.14 1.57
C SER A 303 4.50 -18.56 2.74
N THR A 304 4.16 -18.95 3.98
CA THR A 304 4.85 -18.48 5.19
C THR A 304 6.27 -19.03 5.29
N LEU A 305 6.45 -20.35 5.12
CA LEU A 305 7.78 -20.97 5.17
C LEU A 305 8.69 -20.46 4.05
N TYR A 306 8.14 -20.29 2.85
CA TYR A 306 8.94 -19.79 1.74
C TYR A 306 9.33 -18.32 1.93
N SER A 307 8.41 -17.47 2.39
CA SER A 307 8.73 -16.06 2.68
C SER A 307 9.75 -15.94 3.81
N PHE A 308 9.60 -16.74 4.87
CA PHE A 308 10.58 -16.76 5.97
C PHE A 308 11.97 -17.20 5.50
N TRP A 309 12.05 -18.30 4.74
CA TRP A 309 13.32 -18.76 4.17
C TRP A 309 13.96 -17.68 3.29
N TRP A 310 13.16 -17.01 2.46
CA TRP A 310 13.63 -15.93 1.61
C TRP A 310 14.21 -14.78 2.43
N ASP A 311 13.46 -14.28 3.41
CA ASP A 311 13.87 -13.11 4.19
C ASP A 311 15.19 -13.38 4.93
N VAL A 312 15.35 -14.58 5.51
CA VAL A 312 16.59 -14.99 6.20
C VAL A 312 17.77 -15.10 5.24
N THR A 313 17.62 -15.83 4.14
CA THR A 313 18.75 -16.20 3.26
C THR A 313 19.09 -15.12 2.24
N ASN A 314 18.08 -14.47 1.66
CA ASN A 314 18.25 -13.55 0.54
C ASN A 314 18.27 -12.10 1.03
N ASP A 315 17.33 -11.70 1.88
CA ASP A 315 17.20 -10.28 2.26
C ASP A 315 18.12 -9.92 3.43
N TRP A 316 18.31 -10.81 4.41
CA TRP A 316 19.24 -10.60 5.53
C TRP A 316 20.64 -11.14 5.27
N GLY A 317 20.80 -12.09 4.33
CA GLY A 317 22.08 -12.70 4.01
C GLY A 317 22.65 -13.56 5.15
N LEU A 318 21.77 -14.13 5.98
CA LEU A 318 22.17 -15.11 6.99
C LEU A 318 22.21 -16.48 6.31
N ASP A 319 23.41 -17.06 6.22
CA ASP A 319 23.57 -18.45 5.79
C ASP A 319 22.97 -19.37 6.87
N LEU A 320 22.08 -20.27 6.44
CA LEU A 320 21.43 -21.29 7.29
C LEU A 320 22.29 -22.53 7.48
#